data_AF-A0A1Y1Q417-F1
#
_entry.id   AF-A0A1Y1Q417-F1
#
_cell.length_a   1.000
_cell.length_b   1.000
_cell.length_c   1.000
_cell.angle_alpha   90.00
_cell.angle_beta   90.00
_cell.angle_gamma   90.00
#
_symmetry.space_group_name_H-M   'P 1'
#
loop_
_entity.id
_entity.type
_entity.pdbx_description
1 polymer ?
#
loop_
_entity_poly.entity_id
_entity_poly.type
_entity_poly.pdbx_seq_one_letter_code
_entity_poly.pdbx_strand_id
1 'polypeptide(L)'
;MNQLKELELVDYLLLDYLVFYPLPFFVLFKSERLNKPAIDLDVEEIALQITCLSKNNFIVISTENGRTLKLSVKEIYSLLKQAIDYNSYTKGLINLKKKLLAPKKFIYSTIRLTNLGVERWEHFFEPDWSKYCSESEIFGEIGGEHRIIFEACSKKVIQEMSSITLKYLTSYSSKWKVIKPWKPFYWKEFELGHALELSFLENGMDIESSLEDTKTIYTLRKWKKEWNQNWLEGLY
;
A
#
# COMPACT_ATOMS: atom_id res chain seq x y z
N MET A 1 -22.54 24.87 -11.27
CA MET A 1 -21.60 24.18 -10.36
C MET A 1 -22.10 22.76 -10.20
N ASN A 2 -21.30 21.75 -10.57
CA ASN A 2 -21.66 20.37 -10.24
C ASN A 2 -21.45 20.19 -8.73
N GLN A 3 -22.50 19.82 -8.00
CA GLN A 3 -22.35 19.42 -6.61
C GLN A 3 -21.42 18.21 -6.56
N LEU A 4 -20.36 18.30 -5.74
CA LEU A 4 -19.45 17.18 -5.52
C LEU A 4 -20.20 16.09 -4.76
N LYS A 5 -20.03 14.83 -5.19
CA LYS A 5 -20.56 13.66 -4.46
C LYS A 5 -20.07 13.72 -3.01
N GLU A 6 -20.99 13.57 -2.07
CA GLU A 6 -20.67 13.32 -0.68
C GLU A 6 -20.17 11.87 -0.53
N LEU A 7 -18.99 11.71 0.06
CA LEU A 7 -18.35 10.41 0.22
C LEU A 7 -18.78 9.77 1.55
N GLU A 8 -19.07 8.48 1.50
CA GLU A 8 -19.36 7.68 2.68
C GLU A 8 -18.07 7.08 3.26
N LEU A 9 -18.11 6.55 4.49
CA LEU A 9 -16.95 5.93 5.12
C LEU A 9 -16.29 4.86 4.23
N VAL A 10 -17.11 4.04 3.57
CA VAL A 10 -16.65 2.99 2.65
C VAL A 10 -15.84 3.56 1.47
N ASP A 11 -16.24 4.72 0.95
CA ASP A 11 -15.49 5.41 -0.10
C ASP A 11 -14.11 5.82 0.43
N TYR A 12 -14.05 6.44 1.61
CA TYR A 12 -12.79 6.87 2.22
C TYR A 12 -11.86 5.71 2.51
N LEU A 13 -12.38 4.58 2.98
CA LEU A 13 -11.58 3.37 3.15
C LEU A 13 -11.01 2.90 1.81
N LEU A 14 -11.82 2.86 0.73
CA LEU A 14 -11.32 2.53 -0.61
C LEU A 14 -10.27 3.55 -1.12
N LEU A 15 -10.42 4.84 -0.85
CA LEU A 15 -9.39 5.83 -1.19
C LEU A 15 -8.09 5.56 -0.41
N ASP A 16 -8.21 5.18 0.86
CA ASP A 16 -7.09 4.76 1.69
C ASP A 16 -6.42 3.47 1.15
N TYR A 17 -7.15 2.60 0.44
CA TYR A 17 -6.56 1.51 -0.37
C TYR A 17 -5.52 2.00 -1.38
N LEU A 18 -5.75 3.16 -1.97
CA LEU A 18 -5.05 3.65 -3.16
C LEU A 18 -4.05 4.77 -2.89
N VAL A 19 -4.02 5.31 -1.67
CA VAL A 19 -3.20 6.49 -1.35
C VAL A 19 -1.70 6.23 -1.44
N PHE A 20 -1.23 5.02 -1.12
CA PHE A 20 0.19 4.74 -1.02
C PHE A 20 0.84 4.47 -2.39
N TYR A 21 0.19 3.67 -3.24
CA TYR A 21 0.74 3.24 -4.53
C TYR A 21 -0.38 3.09 -5.57
N PRO A 22 -0.09 3.29 -6.86
CA PRO A 22 -0.96 2.78 -7.91
C PRO A 22 -1.03 1.26 -7.77
N LEU A 23 -2.24 0.73 -7.55
CA LEU A 23 -2.43 -0.70 -7.31
C LEU A 23 -2.95 -1.39 -8.57
N PRO A 24 -2.39 -2.53 -8.96
CA PRO A 24 -3.10 -3.45 -9.83
C PRO A 24 -4.39 -3.94 -9.15
N PHE A 25 -5.47 -4.14 -9.91
CA PHE A 25 -6.76 -4.61 -9.37
C PHE A 25 -6.65 -5.88 -8.52
N PHE A 26 -5.74 -6.80 -8.87
CA PHE A 26 -5.55 -8.05 -8.14
C PHE A 26 -4.99 -7.89 -6.71
N VAL A 27 -4.43 -6.72 -6.39
CA VAL A 27 -3.89 -6.43 -5.06
C VAL A 27 -4.99 -5.96 -4.09
N LEU A 28 -6.12 -5.44 -4.59
CA LEU A 28 -7.22 -4.97 -3.74
C LEU A 28 -7.76 -6.07 -2.80
N PHE A 29 -7.65 -7.34 -3.17
CA PHE A 29 -8.11 -8.49 -2.39
C PHE A 29 -7.02 -9.19 -1.56
N LYS A 30 -5.79 -8.68 -1.52
CA LYS A 30 -4.75 -9.18 -0.62
C LYS A 30 -4.86 -8.46 0.73
N SER A 31 -5.83 -8.90 1.54
CA SER A 31 -6.16 -8.35 2.86
C SER A 31 -4.95 -8.25 3.81
N GLU A 32 -4.00 -9.17 3.70
CA GLU A 32 -2.89 -9.28 4.65
C GLU A 32 -1.87 -8.13 4.55
N ARG A 33 -1.71 -7.45 3.41
CA ARG A 33 -0.62 -6.46 3.24
C ARG A 33 -0.99 -5.03 3.61
N LEU A 34 -2.24 -4.80 3.96
CA LEU A 34 -2.77 -3.47 4.17
C LEU A 34 -3.47 -3.45 5.53
N ASN A 35 -2.81 -2.92 6.57
CA ASN A 35 -3.40 -2.60 7.88
C ASN A 35 -4.67 -1.75 7.70
N LYS A 36 -5.80 -2.40 7.47
CA LYS A 36 -7.07 -1.79 7.09
C LYS A 36 -8.19 -2.66 7.67
N PRO A 37 -9.30 -2.05 8.13
CA PRO A 37 -10.46 -2.82 8.52
C PRO A 37 -10.85 -3.75 7.36
N ALA A 38 -11.22 -4.98 7.69
CA ALA A 38 -11.85 -5.84 6.70
C ALA A 38 -13.13 -5.13 6.26
N ILE A 39 -13.11 -4.54 5.07
CA ILE A 39 -14.32 -4.07 4.44
C ILE A 39 -15.07 -5.34 4.06
N ASP A 40 -16.15 -5.67 4.78
CA ASP A 40 -17.03 -6.81 4.49
C ASP A 40 -17.97 -6.48 3.33
N LEU A 41 -17.41 -5.91 2.26
CA LEU A 41 -18.14 -5.67 1.02
C LEU A 41 -17.91 -6.85 0.09
N ASP A 42 -18.98 -7.23 -0.60
CA ASP A 42 -18.85 -8.17 -1.69
C ASP A 42 -18.20 -7.52 -2.93
N VAL A 43 -17.93 -8.36 -3.92
CA VAL A 43 -17.24 -7.94 -5.16
C VAL A 43 -18.08 -6.95 -5.98
N GLU A 44 -19.40 -7.08 -5.92
CA GLU A 44 -20.33 -6.23 -6.65
C GLU A 44 -20.39 -4.82 -6.03
N GLU A 45 -20.44 -4.74 -4.71
CA GLU A 45 -20.38 -3.47 -3.97
C GLU A 45 -19.06 -2.73 -4.21
N ILE A 46 -17.92 -3.44 -4.15
CA ILE A 46 -16.62 -2.84 -4.49
C ILE A 46 -16.61 -2.35 -5.94
N ALA A 47 -17.18 -3.11 -6.89
CA ALA A 47 -17.26 -2.68 -8.28
C ALA A 47 -18.11 -1.42 -8.46
N LEU A 48 -19.24 -1.33 -7.75
CA LEU A 48 -20.12 -0.17 -7.73
C LEU A 48 -19.38 1.06 -7.20
N GLN A 49 -18.70 0.93 -6.06
CA GLN A 49 -17.97 2.05 -5.44
C GLN A 49 -16.80 2.52 -6.30
N ILE A 50 -15.98 1.61 -6.83
CA ILE A 50 -14.91 1.97 -7.77
C ILE A 50 -15.48 2.70 -8.99
N THR A 51 -16.59 2.22 -9.56
CA THR A 51 -17.23 2.89 -10.70
C THR A 51 -17.69 4.29 -10.30
N CYS A 52 -18.30 4.44 -9.12
CA CYS A 52 -18.79 5.70 -8.61
C CYS A 52 -17.65 6.71 -8.38
N LEU A 53 -16.59 6.28 -7.70
CA LEU A 53 -15.40 7.09 -7.44
C LEU A 53 -14.71 7.53 -8.74
N SER A 54 -14.65 6.64 -9.74
CA SER A 54 -14.07 6.92 -11.06
C SER A 54 -14.90 7.96 -11.82
N LYS A 55 -16.23 7.80 -11.84
CA LYS A 55 -17.15 8.77 -12.47
C LYS A 55 -17.07 10.17 -11.85
N ASN A 56 -16.81 10.24 -10.54
CA ASN A 56 -16.67 11.48 -9.80
C ASN A 56 -15.21 11.99 -9.74
N ASN A 57 -14.32 11.39 -10.53
CA ASN A 57 -12.92 11.82 -10.66
C ASN A 57 -12.12 11.78 -9.35
N PHE A 58 -12.47 10.92 -8.40
CA PHE A 58 -11.66 10.67 -7.20
C PHE A 58 -10.53 9.67 -7.48
N ILE A 59 -10.78 8.74 -8.40
CA ILE A 59 -9.80 7.76 -8.84
C ILE A 59 -9.68 7.75 -10.36
N VAL A 60 -8.55 7.26 -10.85
CA VAL A 60 -8.35 6.98 -12.26
C VAL A 60 -7.91 5.53 -12.44
N ILE A 61 -8.48 4.88 -13.44
CA ILE A 61 -8.09 3.55 -13.87
C ILE A 61 -7.29 3.70 -15.16
N SER A 62 -6.11 3.12 -15.23
CA SER A 62 -5.23 3.20 -16.40
C SER A 62 -4.62 1.87 -16.78
N THR A 63 -4.33 1.67 -18.06
CA THR A 63 -3.48 0.56 -18.54
C THR A 63 -2.00 0.81 -18.21
N GLU A 64 -1.15 -0.18 -18.40
CA GLU A 64 0.31 -0.07 -18.20
C GLU A 64 0.95 1.07 -19.00
N ASN A 65 0.45 1.34 -20.21
CA ASN A 65 0.94 2.44 -21.05
C ASN A 65 0.33 3.82 -20.67
N GLY A 66 -0.35 3.93 -19.52
CA GLY A 66 -0.89 5.18 -19.00
C GLY A 66 -2.22 5.63 -19.61
N ARG A 67 -2.81 4.89 -20.54
CA ARG A 67 -4.12 5.23 -21.11
C ARG A 67 -5.20 5.08 -20.05
N THR A 68 -5.95 6.16 -19.81
CA THR A 68 -7.11 6.15 -18.91
C THR A 68 -8.25 5.31 -19.49
N LEU A 69 -8.86 4.49 -18.64
CA LEU A 69 -9.99 3.63 -18.94
C LEU A 69 -11.24 4.15 -18.24
N LYS A 70 -12.35 4.24 -18.99
CA LYS A 70 -13.69 4.43 -18.43
C LYS A 70 -14.39 3.09 -18.47
N LEU A 71 -14.39 2.40 -17.33
CA LEU A 71 -14.99 1.08 -17.20
C LEU A 71 -16.40 1.18 -16.61
N SER A 72 -17.29 0.34 -17.13
CA SER A 72 -18.60 0.08 -16.54
C SER A 72 -18.48 -0.78 -15.27
N VAL A 73 -19.54 -0.81 -14.46
CA VAL A 73 -19.63 -1.68 -13.27
C VAL A 73 -19.37 -3.15 -13.65
N LYS A 74 -19.96 -3.63 -14.75
CA LYS A 74 -19.79 -5.00 -15.24
C LYS A 74 -18.34 -5.33 -15.60
N GLU A 75 -17.63 -4.39 -16.20
CA GLU A 75 -16.21 -4.56 -16.53
C GLU A 75 -15.34 -4.59 -15.27
N ILE A 76 -15.57 -3.67 -14.32
CA ILE A 76 -14.85 -3.67 -13.05
C ILE A 76 -15.13 -4.95 -12.25
N TYR A 77 -16.39 -5.37 -12.14
CA TYR A 77 -16.78 -6.61 -11.49
C TYR A 77 -16.06 -7.83 -12.10
N SER A 78 -16.02 -7.91 -13.44
CA SER A 78 -15.30 -8.98 -14.14
C SER A 78 -13.81 -8.98 -13.81
N LEU A 79 -13.18 -7.81 -13.69
CA LEU A 79 -11.77 -7.70 -13.30
C LEU A 79 -11.52 -8.12 -11.87
N LEU A 80 -12.39 -7.71 -10.94
CA LEU A 80 -12.30 -8.08 -9.54
C LEU A 80 -12.50 -9.60 -9.35
N LYS A 81 -13.45 -10.22 -10.07
CA LYS A 81 -13.62 -11.69 -10.08
C LYS A 81 -12.39 -12.41 -10.61
N GLN A 82 -11.86 -11.99 -11.76
CA GLN A 82 -10.63 -12.56 -12.32
C GLN A 82 -9.44 -12.44 -11.36
N ALA A 83 -9.34 -11.34 -10.63
CA ALA A 83 -8.33 -11.11 -9.60
C ALA A 83 -8.45 -12.09 -8.42
N ILE A 84 -9.67 -12.32 -7.93
CA ILE A 84 -9.94 -13.28 -6.85
C ILE A 84 -9.59 -14.70 -7.31
N ASP A 85 -10.05 -15.08 -8.51
CA ASP A 85 -9.74 -16.38 -9.10
C ASP A 85 -8.21 -16.53 -9.22
N TYR A 86 -7.51 -15.53 -9.78
CA TYR A 86 -6.05 -15.54 -9.90
C TYR A 86 -5.35 -15.69 -8.53
N ASN A 87 -5.83 -15.03 -7.48
CA ASN A 87 -5.26 -15.16 -6.14
C ASN A 87 -5.44 -16.58 -5.56
N SER A 88 -6.58 -17.22 -5.80
CA SER A 88 -6.77 -18.64 -5.47
C SER A 88 -5.81 -19.55 -6.26
N TYR A 89 -5.54 -19.21 -7.52
CA TYR A 89 -4.62 -19.94 -8.39
C TYR A 89 -3.14 -19.72 -8.04
N THR A 90 -2.70 -18.53 -7.60
CA THR A 90 -1.28 -18.30 -7.22
C THR A 90 -0.83 -19.07 -5.98
N LYS A 91 -1.75 -19.49 -5.09
CA LYS A 91 -1.45 -20.49 -4.04
C LYS A 91 -1.12 -21.88 -4.61
N GLY A 92 -1.32 -22.13 -5.91
CA GLY A 92 -1.11 -23.42 -6.56
C GLY A 92 -0.24 -23.44 -7.82
N LEU A 93 0.56 -22.40 -8.15
CA LEU A 93 1.16 -22.30 -9.49
C LEU A 93 2.69 -22.16 -9.62
N ILE A 94 3.34 -23.33 -9.67
CA ILE A 94 4.49 -23.62 -10.55
C ILE A 94 4.03 -23.99 -11.99
N ASN A 95 2.74 -24.29 -12.24
CA ASN A 95 2.32 -25.05 -13.44
C ASN A 95 1.50 -24.34 -14.54
N LEU A 96 1.27 -23.01 -14.55
CA LEU A 96 0.38 -22.36 -15.56
C LEU A 96 1.00 -21.27 -16.43
N LYS A 97 2.31 -21.31 -16.70
CA LYS A 97 2.90 -20.48 -17.78
C LYS A 97 2.30 -20.73 -19.18
N LYS A 98 1.43 -21.73 -19.37
CA LYS A 98 0.90 -22.14 -20.68
C LYS A 98 -0.60 -21.91 -20.95
N LYS A 99 -1.46 -21.59 -19.96
CA LYS A 99 -2.93 -21.66 -20.17
C LYS A 99 -3.72 -20.34 -20.17
N LEU A 100 -3.12 -19.19 -19.85
CA LEU A 100 -3.84 -17.91 -19.85
C LEU A 100 -3.65 -17.14 -21.16
N LEU A 101 -4.44 -17.55 -22.16
CA LEU A 101 -4.69 -16.84 -23.43
C LEU A 101 -6.09 -16.18 -23.42
N ALA A 102 -6.52 -15.64 -22.28
CA ALA A 102 -7.62 -14.65 -22.22
C ALA A 102 -7.01 -13.24 -22.28
N PRO A 103 -7.70 -12.22 -22.84
CA PRO A 103 -7.07 -11.05 -23.42
C PRO A 103 -6.24 -10.30 -22.37
N LYS A 104 -4.91 -10.39 -22.53
CA LYS A 104 -3.84 -9.84 -21.67
C LYS A 104 -3.95 -8.35 -21.33
N LYS A 105 -4.93 -7.61 -21.85
CA LYS A 105 -4.97 -6.14 -21.79
C LYS A 105 -5.49 -5.56 -20.48
N PHE A 106 -6.26 -6.29 -19.67
CA PHE A 106 -6.92 -5.68 -18.49
C PHE A 106 -6.37 -6.11 -17.12
N ILE A 107 -5.69 -7.26 -17.03
CA ILE A 107 -5.09 -7.76 -15.77
C ILE A 107 -4.03 -6.79 -15.23
N TYR A 108 -3.42 -6.00 -16.11
CA TYR A 108 -2.40 -5.02 -15.77
C TYR A 108 -2.93 -3.58 -15.67
N SER A 109 -4.24 -3.41 -15.53
CA SER A 109 -4.79 -2.09 -15.21
C SER A 109 -4.46 -1.71 -13.78
N THR A 110 -4.07 -0.45 -13.58
CA THR A 110 -3.78 0.16 -12.29
C THR A 110 -4.90 1.12 -11.91
N ILE A 111 -5.20 1.16 -10.61
CA ILE A 111 -6.10 2.11 -9.99
C ILE A 111 -5.26 3.02 -9.08
N ARG A 112 -5.48 4.33 -9.16
CA ARG A 112 -4.81 5.33 -8.32
C ARG A 112 -5.73 6.51 -8.03
N LEU A 113 -5.42 7.27 -6.98
CA LEU A 113 -6.10 8.52 -6.68
C LEU A 113 -5.77 9.59 -7.72
N THR A 114 -6.74 10.46 -8.00
CA THR A 114 -6.51 11.76 -8.64
C THR A 114 -6.12 12.79 -7.58
N ASN A 115 -5.77 14.02 -7.98
CA ASN A 115 -5.56 15.12 -7.03
C ASN A 115 -6.80 15.36 -6.15
N LEU A 116 -8.01 15.27 -6.73
CA LEU A 116 -9.25 15.43 -5.98
C LEU A 116 -9.47 14.29 -4.98
N GLY A 117 -9.16 13.04 -5.36
CA GLY A 117 -9.23 11.90 -4.44
C GLY A 117 -8.25 12.01 -3.28
N VAL A 118 -7.03 12.47 -3.56
CA VAL A 118 -6.02 12.77 -2.54
C VAL A 118 -6.51 13.86 -1.59
N GLU A 119 -6.99 14.99 -2.11
CA GLU A 119 -7.48 16.11 -1.30
C GLU A 119 -8.60 15.67 -0.35
N ARG A 120 -9.57 14.90 -0.85
CA ARG A 120 -10.65 14.34 -0.03
C ARG A 120 -10.13 13.38 1.03
N TRP A 121 -9.19 12.52 0.66
CA TRP A 121 -8.59 11.58 1.59
C TRP A 121 -7.80 12.31 2.69
N GLU A 122 -6.98 13.32 2.35
CA GLU A 122 -6.22 14.09 3.35
C GLU A 122 -7.13 14.88 4.27
N HIS A 123 -8.21 15.47 3.74
CA HIS A 123 -9.19 16.18 4.55
C HIS A 123 -9.91 15.28 5.55
N PHE A 124 -10.23 14.04 5.16
CA PHE A 124 -10.95 13.11 6.03
C PHE A 124 -10.03 12.45 7.09
N PHE A 125 -8.84 12.00 6.68
CA PHE A 125 -7.94 11.26 7.57
C PHE A 125 -6.97 12.16 8.36
N GLU A 126 -6.78 13.41 7.92
CA GLU A 126 -5.87 14.39 8.53
C GLU A 126 -4.51 13.78 8.92
N PRO A 127 -3.78 13.19 7.95
CA PRO A 127 -2.55 12.46 8.24
C PRO A 127 -1.47 13.37 8.83
N ASP A 128 -0.91 12.96 9.97
CA ASP A 128 0.30 13.57 10.51
C ASP A 128 1.52 13.00 9.79
N TRP A 129 1.92 13.70 8.73
CA TRP A 129 3.09 13.35 7.92
C TRP A 129 4.41 13.45 8.69
N SER A 130 4.47 14.21 9.78
CA SER A 130 5.70 14.31 10.59
C SER A 130 6.05 12.99 11.28
N LYS A 131 5.06 12.10 11.44
CA LYS A 131 5.20 10.75 12.02
C LYS A 131 5.36 9.64 10.98
N TYR A 132 5.18 9.94 9.70
CA TYR A 132 5.25 8.93 8.65
C TYR A 132 6.69 8.40 8.47
N CYS A 133 6.83 7.08 8.43
CA CYS A 133 8.07 6.39 8.08
C CYS A 133 7.76 5.32 7.04
N SER A 134 8.46 5.37 5.91
CA SER A 134 8.49 4.24 4.97
C SER A 134 9.51 3.21 5.45
N GLU A 135 9.23 1.95 5.14
CA GLU A 135 10.14 0.83 5.33
C GLU A 135 10.12 -0.01 4.06
N SER A 136 11.29 -0.35 3.55
CA SER A 136 11.44 -1.22 2.39
C SER A 136 12.56 -2.22 2.61
N GLU A 137 12.33 -3.44 2.17
CA GLU A 137 13.26 -4.56 2.30
C GLU A 137 13.78 -4.96 0.91
N ILE A 138 15.09 -5.17 0.82
CA ILE A 138 15.75 -5.69 -0.37
C ILE A 138 16.43 -6.99 0.05
N PHE A 139 15.90 -8.10 -0.45
CA PHE A 139 16.45 -9.42 -0.19
C PHE A 139 17.58 -9.73 -1.17
N GLY A 140 18.74 -10.10 -0.64
CA GLY A 140 19.81 -10.71 -1.43
C GLY A 140 19.44 -12.12 -1.89
N GLU A 141 20.34 -12.74 -2.65
CA GLU A 141 20.30 -14.19 -2.88
C GLU A 141 20.55 -14.94 -1.56
N ILE A 142 20.31 -16.25 -1.54
CA ILE A 142 20.56 -17.09 -0.34
C ILE A 142 22.02 -16.93 0.12
N GLY A 143 22.22 -16.60 1.39
CA GLY A 143 23.53 -16.28 1.99
C GLY A 143 24.08 -14.89 1.62
N GLY A 144 23.31 -14.09 0.89
CA GLY A 144 23.67 -12.75 0.44
C GLY A 144 23.38 -11.65 1.46
N GLU A 145 23.72 -10.42 1.07
CA GLU A 145 23.43 -9.22 1.86
C GLU A 145 21.96 -8.80 1.66
N HIS A 146 21.25 -8.71 2.77
CA HIS A 146 19.92 -8.14 2.88
C HIS A 146 20.02 -6.67 3.31
N ARG A 147 19.06 -5.87 2.88
CA ARG A 147 18.98 -4.47 3.27
C ARG A 147 17.58 -4.09 3.71
N ILE A 148 17.51 -3.32 4.79
CA ILE A 148 16.29 -2.63 5.23
C ILE A 148 16.55 -1.13 5.14
N ILE A 149 15.63 -0.42 4.49
CA ILE A 149 15.72 1.03 4.32
C ILE A 149 14.51 1.66 5.00
N PHE A 150 14.78 2.54 5.97
CA PHE A 150 13.80 3.40 6.61
C PHE A 150 13.92 4.81 6.04
N GLU A 151 12.81 5.44 5.67
CA GLU A 151 12.80 6.85 5.25
C GLU A 151 11.71 7.67 5.95
N ALA A 152 12.03 8.89 6.33
CA ALA A 152 11.09 9.81 7.00
C ALA A 152 11.52 11.27 6.81
N CYS A 153 10.62 12.22 7.10
CA CYS A 153 10.94 13.64 7.22
C CYS A 153 11.90 13.96 8.38
N SER A 154 12.09 13.03 9.32
CA SER A 154 12.89 13.25 10.53
C SER A 154 13.73 12.02 10.89
N LYS A 155 15.01 12.24 11.23
CA LYS A 155 15.87 11.17 11.77
C LYS A 155 15.32 10.56 13.05
N LYS A 156 14.64 11.35 13.89
CA LYS A 156 14.07 10.89 15.16
C LYS A 156 13.03 9.78 14.91
N VAL A 157 12.14 9.99 13.95
CA VAL A 157 11.12 9.01 13.57
C VAL A 157 11.76 7.72 13.07
N ILE A 158 12.80 7.83 12.22
CA ILE A 158 13.54 6.66 11.73
C ILE A 158 14.17 5.90 12.90
N GLN A 159 14.79 6.59 13.86
CA GLN A 159 15.41 5.95 15.02
C GLN A 159 14.38 5.21 15.90
N GLU A 160 13.21 5.83 16.12
CA GLU A 160 12.11 5.22 16.87
C GLU A 160 11.62 3.94 16.17
N MET A 161 11.39 4.01 14.86
CA MET A 161 10.91 2.88 14.06
C MET A 161 11.95 1.77 13.93
N SER A 162 13.21 2.12 13.60
CA SER A 162 14.28 1.15 13.41
C SER A 162 14.71 0.49 14.72
N SER A 163 14.45 1.10 15.88
CA SER A 163 14.82 0.53 17.18
C SER A 163 14.24 -0.86 17.43
N ILE A 164 13.09 -1.17 16.83
CA ILE A 164 12.48 -2.50 16.89
C ILE A 164 13.31 -3.48 16.07
N THR A 165 13.51 -3.20 14.79
CA THR A 165 14.31 -4.03 13.86
C THR A 165 15.73 -4.28 14.38
N LEU A 166 16.37 -3.26 14.95
CA LEU A 166 17.72 -3.34 15.49
C LEU A 166 17.86 -4.32 16.66
N LYS A 167 16.77 -4.69 17.36
CA LYS A 167 16.81 -5.71 18.42
C LYS A 167 17.09 -7.12 17.89
N TYR A 168 16.75 -7.37 16.61
CA TYR A 168 16.85 -8.69 15.99
C TYR A 168 18.07 -8.84 15.08
N LEU A 169 18.82 -7.75 14.84
CA LEU A 169 20.02 -7.77 14.02
C LEU A 169 21.26 -7.99 14.91
N THR A 170 21.91 -9.15 14.76
CA THR A 170 23.11 -9.51 15.52
C THR A 170 24.38 -8.90 14.94
N SER A 171 24.40 -8.64 13.63
CA SER A 171 25.48 -7.96 12.93
C SER A 171 24.94 -7.20 11.73
N TYR A 172 25.18 -5.89 11.69
CA TYR A 172 24.76 -5.03 10.58
C TYR A 172 25.72 -3.86 10.39
N SER A 173 25.70 -3.28 9.19
CA SER A 173 26.25 -1.96 8.91
C SER A 173 25.11 -0.96 8.72
N SER A 174 25.36 0.30 9.05
CA SER A 174 24.35 1.36 8.91
C SER A 174 24.89 2.53 8.10
N LYS A 175 24.06 3.05 7.19
CA LYS A 175 24.39 4.23 6.39
C LYS A 175 23.24 5.23 6.39
N TRP A 176 23.54 6.45 6.83
CA TRP A 176 22.60 7.57 6.76
C TRP A 176 22.74 8.33 5.45
N LYS A 177 21.60 8.75 4.89
CA LYS A 177 21.52 9.62 3.71
C LYS A 177 20.49 10.72 3.93
N VAL A 178 20.70 11.84 3.25
CA VAL A 178 19.71 12.91 3.10
C VAL A 178 19.12 12.78 1.69
N ILE A 179 17.80 12.83 1.58
CA ILE A 179 17.07 12.70 0.31
C ILE A 179 16.38 14.03 0.03
N LYS A 180 16.63 14.60 -1.16
CA LYS A 180 16.04 15.88 -1.60
C LYS A 180 15.80 15.88 -3.11
N PRO A 181 14.55 16.06 -3.58
CA PRO A 181 13.32 15.97 -2.78
C PRO A 181 13.06 14.53 -2.33
N TRP A 182 12.34 14.34 -1.22
CA TRP A 182 11.89 13.02 -0.79
C TRP A 182 10.46 12.78 -1.25
N LYS A 183 10.25 11.70 -2.01
CA LYS A 183 8.97 11.39 -2.66
C LYS A 183 8.47 10.00 -2.23
N PRO A 184 7.92 9.86 -1.01
CA PRO A 184 7.45 8.57 -0.52
C PRO A 184 6.17 8.09 -1.21
N PHE A 185 5.42 8.98 -1.86
CA PHE A 185 4.19 8.65 -2.58
C PHE A 185 4.22 9.18 -4.01
N TYR A 186 3.43 8.58 -4.89
CA TYR A 186 3.35 9.03 -6.29
C TYR A 186 2.80 10.46 -6.44
N TRP A 187 2.08 10.97 -5.44
CA TRP A 187 1.39 12.27 -5.46
C TRP A 187 1.92 13.29 -4.44
N LYS A 188 2.70 12.87 -3.42
CA LYS A 188 3.23 13.76 -2.38
C LYS A 188 4.74 13.82 -2.42
N GLU A 189 5.27 15.02 -2.28
CA GLU A 189 6.69 15.30 -2.23
C GLU A 189 6.99 16.18 -1.01
N PHE A 190 8.11 15.89 -0.34
CA PHE A 190 8.65 16.67 0.76
C PHE A 190 10.00 17.25 0.35
N GLU A 191 10.29 18.48 0.76
CA GLU A 191 11.55 19.16 0.43
C GLU A 191 12.77 18.41 0.99
N LEU A 192 12.59 17.69 2.09
CA LEU A 192 13.63 16.98 2.80
C LEU A 192 13.11 15.64 3.34
N GLY A 193 13.87 14.59 3.10
CA GLY A 193 13.78 13.33 3.82
C GLY A 193 15.15 12.87 4.29
N HIS A 194 15.14 11.90 5.19
CA HIS A 194 16.28 11.17 5.66
C HIS A 194 16.08 9.69 5.35
N ALA A 195 17.17 8.97 5.11
CA ALA A 195 17.15 7.52 5.02
C ALA A 195 18.21 6.89 5.90
N LEU A 196 17.85 5.78 6.53
CA LEU A 196 18.74 4.84 7.20
C LEU A 196 18.70 3.52 6.43
N GLU A 197 19.83 3.17 5.82
CA GLU A 197 20.04 1.87 5.20
C GLU A 197 20.78 0.98 6.19
N LEU A 198 20.19 -0.15 6.54
CA LEU A 198 20.80 -1.21 7.34
C LEU A 198 21.12 -2.37 6.41
N SER A 199 22.38 -2.81 6.39
CA SER A 199 22.79 -3.99 5.63
C SER A 199 23.28 -5.09 6.55
N PHE A 200 22.81 -6.32 6.33
CA PHE A 200 23.13 -7.49 7.16
C PHE A 200 23.13 -8.77 6.30
N LEU A 201 23.81 -9.82 6.77
CA LEU A 201 23.78 -11.14 6.12
C LEU A 201 22.55 -11.92 6.60
N GLU A 202 22.10 -12.93 5.85
CA GLU A 202 20.91 -13.74 6.18
C GLU A 202 20.98 -14.35 7.60
N ASN A 203 22.16 -14.82 8.00
CA ASN A 203 22.44 -15.34 9.35
C ASN A 203 22.61 -14.25 10.43
N GLY A 204 22.56 -12.98 10.04
CA GLY A 204 22.64 -11.82 10.91
C GLY A 204 21.29 -11.42 11.54
N MET A 205 20.21 -12.13 11.22
CA MET A 205 18.89 -11.95 11.81
C MET A 205 18.55 -13.15 12.70
N ASP A 206 18.18 -12.90 13.95
CA ASP A 206 17.65 -13.93 14.84
C ASP A 206 16.19 -14.23 14.45
N ILE A 207 16.00 -15.21 13.58
CA ILE A 207 14.70 -15.54 12.98
C ILE A 207 13.74 -16.13 14.03
N GLU A 208 14.25 -16.92 14.98
CA GLU A 208 13.43 -17.57 16.02
C GLU A 208 12.80 -16.52 16.95
N SER A 209 13.55 -15.48 17.33
CA SER A 209 13.02 -14.36 18.11
C SER A 209 12.16 -13.38 17.28
N SER A 210 12.42 -13.25 15.98
CA SER A 210 11.62 -12.38 15.10
C SER A 210 10.19 -12.87 14.91
N LEU A 211 9.95 -14.19 14.93
CA LEU A 211 8.65 -14.78 14.64
C LEU A 211 7.63 -14.56 15.77
N GLU A 212 8.05 -14.54 17.04
CA GLU A 212 7.16 -14.18 18.15
C GLU A 212 6.73 -12.70 18.09
N ASP A 213 7.60 -11.83 17.55
CA ASP A 213 7.37 -10.40 17.35
C ASP A 213 6.94 -10.01 15.92
N THR A 214 6.71 -10.95 15.00
CA THR A 214 6.16 -10.61 13.67
C THR A 214 4.72 -10.08 13.77
N LYS A 215 3.99 -10.35 14.87
CA LYS A 215 2.77 -9.60 15.24
C LYS A 215 3.07 -8.09 15.48
N THR A 216 4.27 -7.77 15.94
CA THR A 216 4.83 -6.42 16.10
C THR A 216 5.24 -5.78 14.76
N ILE A 217 5.59 -6.56 13.73
CA ILE A 217 5.82 -6.05 12.35
C ILE A 217 4.51 -5.58 11.69
N TYR A 218 3.38 -6.26 11.93
CA TYR A 218 2.05 -5.69 11.60
C TYR A 218 1.71 -4.44 12.42
N THR A 219 2.43 -4.21 13.53
CA THR A 219 2.34 -3.00 14.35
C THR A 219 3.17 -1.84 13.78
N LEU A 220 3.93 -2.02 12.68
CA LEU A 220 4.77 -0.98 12.01
C LEU A 220 4.00 0.13 11.27
N ARG A 221 2.68 0.22 11.45
CA ARG A 221 1.91 1.43 11.13
C ARG A 221 1.19 2.01 12.34
N LYS A 222 1.81 1.96 13.53
CA LYS A 222 1.35 2.74 14.71
C LYS A 222 1.03 4.17 14.34
N TRP A 223 1.89 4.81 13.54
CA TRP A 223 1.68 6.16 13.03
C TRP A 223 0.30 6.33 12.36
N LYS A 224 -0.20 5.31 11.63
CA LYS A 224 -1.53 5.35 11.00
C LYS A 224 -2.67 5.16 12.00
N LYS A 225 -2.48 4.33 13.04
CA LYS A 225 -3.45 4.19 14.14
C LYS A 225 -3.55 5.48 14.97
N GLU A 226 -2.53 6.32 14.92
CA GLU A 226 -2.48 7.63 15.56
C GLU A 226 -2.97 8.77 14.65
N TRP A 227 -3.24 8.50 13.37
CA TRP A 227 -3.95 9.45 12.52
C TRP A 227 -5.40 9.52 12.98
N ASN A 228 -5.97 10.73 12.95
CA ASN A 228 -7.26 11.13 13.52
C ASN A 228 -8.19 9.93 13.79
N GLN A 229 -8.34 9.51 15.06
CA GLN A 229 -9.03 8.27 15.41
C GLN A 229 -10.56 8.37 15.32
N ASN A 230 -11.12 9.55 15.02
CA ASN A 230 -12.56 9.80 15.08
C ASN A 230 -13.35 8.93 14.08
N TRP A 231 -12.75 8.44 13.00
CA TRP A 231 -13.41 7.53 12.06
C TRP A 231 -13.45 6.06 12.54
N LEU A 232 -12.68 5.68 13.56
CA LEU A 232 -12.69 4.32 14.10
C LEU A 232 -13.98 4.04 14.89
N GLU A 233 -14.62 5.06 15.46
CA GLU A 233 -15.88 4.91 16.21
C GLU A 233 -17.05 4.44 15.32
N GLY A 234 -16.98 4.64 14.00
CA GLY A 234 -17.99 4.19 13.05
C GLY A 234 -17.75 2.78 12.47
N LEU A 235 -16.70 2.08 12.91
CA LEU A 235 -16.33 0.74 12.42
C LEU A 235 -16.57 -0.39 13.43
N TYR A 236 -17.06 -0.06 14.62
CA TYR A 236 -17.37 -1.01 15.69
C TYR A 236 -18.86 -1.04 16.03
#